data_AF-A0A0G1S676-F1
#
_entry.id   AF-A0A0G1S676-F1
#
_cell.length_a   1.000
_cell.length_b   1.000
_cell.length_c   1.000
_cell.angle_alpha   90.00
_cell.angle_beta   90.00
_cell.angle_gamma   90.00
#
_symmetry.space_group_name_H-M   'P 1'
#
loop_
_entity.id
_entity.type
_entity.pdbx_description
1 polymer ?
#
loop_
_entity_poly.entity_id
_entity_poly.type
_entity_poly.pdbx_seq_one_letter_code
_entity_poly.pdbx_strand_id
1 'polypeptide(L)'
;MNQFLVIIRGAPASGKTTIAKKLRNFDKKIVWLKVDNFKDFFSDNSSRQEQKYVDQSALVTLEYLLDNGFSVVMEKIFFDPA
;
A
#
# COMPACT_ATOMS: atom_id res chain seq x y z
N MET A 1 -20.20 1.13 9.74
CA MET A 1 -18.85 0.87 10.27
C MET A 1 -17.99 2.05 9.82
N ASN A 2 -17.25 2.71 10.70
CA ASN A 2 -16.42 3.85 10.27
C ASN A 2 -15.26 3.35 9.41
N GLN A 3 -15.09 3.95 8.24
CA GLN A 3 -13.99 3.67 7.34
C GLN A 3 -12.67 4.14 7.95
N PHE A 4 -11.58 3.44 7.67
CA PHE A 4 -10.26 3.80 8.17
C PHE A 4 -9.15 3.50 7.16
N LEU A 5 -8.04 4.22 7.33
CA LEU A 5 -6.78 3.99 6.63
C LEU A 5 -5.70 3.67 7.67
N VAL A 6 -5.10 2.48 7.57
CA VAL A 6 -3.92 2.09 8.35
C VAL A 6 -2.71 2.09 7.45
N ILE A 7 -1.69 2.89 7.78
CA ILE A 7 -0.42 2.92 7.05
C ILE A 7 0.64 2.18 7.86
N ILE A 8 1.14 1.06 7.35
CA ILE A 8 2.17 0.24 7.99
C ILE A 8 3.53 0.61 7.40
N ARG A 9 4.43 1.08 8.27
CA ARG A 9 5.82 1.48 7.94
C ARG A 9 6.82 0.67 8.76
N GLY A 10 8.07 0.64 8.29
CA GLY A 10 9.17 -0.06 8.96
C GLY A 10 10.18 -0.65 7.98
N ALA A 11 11.34 -1.03 8.49
CA ALA A 11 12.46 -1.58 7.73
C ALA A 11 12.07 -2.84 6.92
N PRO A 12 12.78 -3.18 5.83
CA PRO A 12 12.64 -4.48 5.18
C PRO A 12 12.69 -5.63 6.19
N ALA A 13 11.91 -6.69 5.96
CA ALA A 13 11.80 -7.86 6.85
C ALA A 13 11.31 -7.59 8.31
N SER A 14 10.84 -6.39 8.66
CA SER A 14 10.36 -6.08 10.02
C SER A 14 8.97 -6.65 10.38
N GLY A 15 8.41 -7.56 9.58
CA GLY A 15 7.11 -8.20 9.82
C GLY A 15 5.87 -7.41 9.39
N LYS A 16 6.01 -6.29 8.66
CA LYS A 16 4.89 -5.47 8.16
C LYS A 16 3.86 -6.28 7.37
N THR A 17 4.35 -7.10 6.44
CA THR A 17 3.55 -7.97 5.58
C THR A 17 2.71 -8.95 6.41
N THR A 18 3.26 -9.45 7.53
CA THR A 18 2.53 -10.34 8.45
C THR A 18 1.38 -9.60 9.14
N ILE A 19 1.61 -8.37 9.59
CA ILE A 19 0.57 -7.54 10.21
C ILE A 19 -0.52 -7.20 9.19
N ALA A 20 -0.14 -6.73 8.00
CA ALA A 20 -1.07 -6.36 6.93
C ALA A 20 -1.96 -7.54 6.50
N LYS A 21 -1.35 -8.72 6.34
CA LYS A 21 -2.05 -9.96 5.98
C LYS A 21 -3.05 -10.40 7.05
N LYS A 22 -2.81 -10.13 8.33
CA LYS A 22 -3.75 -10.44 9.42
C LYS A 22 -4.89 -9.43 9.55
N LEU A 23 -4.66 -8.17 9.17
CA LEU A 23 -5.66 -7.12 9.28
C LEU A 23 -6.69 -7.13 8.14
N ARG A 24 -6.32 -7.64 6.95
CA ARG A 24 -7.25 -7.72 5.81
C ARG A 24 -8.41 -8.69 6.10
N ASN A 25 -9.61 -8.27 5.74
CA ASN A 25 -10.84 -9.05 5.89
C ASN A 25 -11.88 -8.50 4.89
N PHE A 26 -12.11 -9.23 3.80
CA PHE A 26 -13.00 -8.77 2.72
C PHE A 26 -14.47 -8.66 3.16
N ASP A 27 -14.95 -9.59 4.00
CA ASP A 27 -16.32 -9.56 4.54
C ASP A 27 -16.60 -8.30 5.37
N LYS A 28 -15.55 -7.73 5.96
CA LYS A 28 -15.58 -6.45 6.69
C LYS A 28 -15.18 -5.25 5.82
N LYS A 29 -15.04 -5.43 4.51
CA LYS A 29 -14.51 -4.43 3.56
C LYS A 29 -13.13 -3.88 3.94
N ILE A 30 -12.26 -4.70 4.53
CA ILE A 30 -10.88 -4.32 4.87
C ILE A 30 -9.93 -4.95 3.86
N VAL A 31 -9.31 -4.12 3.01
CA VAL A 31 -8.40 -4.56 1.95
C VAL A 31 -6.95 -4.21 2.26
N TRP A 32 -6.03 -4.95 1.65
CA TRP A 32 -4.59 -4.70 1.78
C TRP A 32 -4.05 -4.14 0.48
N LEU A 33 -3.58 -2.89 0.53
CA LEU A 33 -2.91 -2.21 -0.56
C LEU A 33 -1.40 -2.38 -0.40
N LYS A 34 -0.81 -3.27 -1.22
CA LYS A 34 0.64 -3.49 -1.29
C LYS A 34 1.25 -2.56 -2.30
N VAL A 35 1.90 -1.48 -1.85
CA VAL A 35 2.52 -0.53 -2.79
C VAL A 35 3.67 -1.17 -3.55
N ASP A 36 4.40 -2.11 -2.94
CA ASP A 36 5.51 -2.79 -3.61
C ASP A 36 5.07 -3.58 -4.85
N ASN A 37 3.83 -4.08 -4.90
CA ASN A 37 3.30 -4.79 -6.07
C ASN A 37 3.19 -3.89 -7.32
N PHE A 38 3.16 -2.57 -7.16
CA PHE A 38 3.10 -1.66 -8.31
C PHE A 38 4.47 -1.49 -8.96
N LYS A 39 5.58 -1.79 -8.27
CA LYS A 39 6.93 -1.68 -8.84
C LYS A 39 7.09 -2.58 -10.07
N ASP A 40 6.60 -3.81 -9.95
CA ASP A 40 6.61 -4.82 -11.00
C ASP A 40 5.82 -4.42 -12.27
N PHE A 41 4.98 -3.37 -12.21
CA PHE A 41 4.27 -2.85 -13.39
C PHE A 41 5.17 -2.00 -14.29
N PHE A 42 6.20 -1.36 -13.72
CA PHE A 42 6.99 -0.35 -14.42
C PHE A 42 8.36 -0.88 -14.83
N SER A 43 9.13 -1.43 -13.89
CA SER A 43 10.43 -2.03 -14.18
C SER A 43 11.05 -2.73 -12.96
N ASP A 44 12.12 -3.49 -13.21
CA ASP A 44 13.01 -4.00 -12.16
C ASP A 44 13.94 -2.92 -11.58
N ASN A 45 13.93 -1.71 -12.14
CA ASN A 45 14.78 -0.59 -11.72
C ASN A 45 14.08 0.27 -10.67
N SER A 46 14.87 0.92 -9.82
CA SER A 46 14.39 1.76 -8.72
C SER A 46 14.80 3.23 -8.92
N SER A 47 14.51 3.78 -10.10
CA SER A 47 14.74 5.21 -10.35
C SER A 47 13.72 6.08 -9.61
N ARG A 48 14.11 7.34 -9.32
CA ARG A 48 13.20 8.34 -8.74
C ARG A 48 11.97 8.60 -9.62
N GLN A 49 12.10 8.45 -10.94
CA GLN A 49 11.00 8.67 -11.87
C GLN A 49 9.99 7.53 -11.81
N GLU A 50 10.44 6.27 -11.74
CA GLU A 50 9.58 5.10 -11.56
C GLU A 50 8.84 5.14 -10.23
N GLN A 51 9.52 5.56 -9.15
CA GLN A 51 8.89 5.70 -7.84
C GLN A 51 7.70 6.69 -7.87
N LYS A 52 7.76 7.75 -8.69
CA LYS A 52 6.61 8.67 -8.86
C LYS A 52 5.40 7.97 -9.48
N TYR A 53 5.61 7.12 -10.49
CA TYR A 53 4.53 6.39 -11.13
C TYR A 53 3.93 5.32 -10.19
N VAL A 54 4.78 4.62 -9.44
CA VAL A 54 4.37 3.67 -8.39
C VAL A 54 3.51 4.38 -7.34
N ASP A 55 3.97 5.54 -6.85
CA ASP A 55 3.27 6.31 -5.82
C ASP A 55 1.94 6.84 -6.32
N GLN A 56 1.90 7.39 -7.53
CA GLN A 56 0.67 7.90 -8.12
C GLN A 56 -0.35 6.77 -8.35
N SER A 57 0.10 5.60 -8.83
CA SER A 57 -0.77 4.44 -9.04
C SER A 57 -1.35 3.91 -7.73
N ALA A 58 -0.54 3.89 -6.67
CA ALA A 58 -0.99 3.52 -5.33
C ALA A 58 -2.00 4.54 -4.77
N LEU A 59 -1.81 5.84 -5.01
CA LEU A 59 -2.74 6.89 -4.57
C LEU A 59 -4.09 6.80 -5.28
N VAL A 60 -4.10 6.64 -6.61
CA VAL A 60 -5.34 6.46 -7.39
C VAL A 60 -6.08 5.19 -6.95
N THR A 61 -5.35 4.11 -6.69
CA THR A 61 -5.94 2.87 -6.17
C THR A 61 -6.52 3.07 -4.78
N LEU A 62 -5.81 3.79 -3.90
CA LEU A 62 -6.27 4.13 -2.56
C LEU A 62 -7.57 4.94 -2.63
N GLU A 63 -7.61 5.98 -3.45
CA GLU A 63 -8.80 6.82 -3.66
C GLU A 63 -9.99 5.99 -4.12
N TYR A 64 -9.82 5.16 -5.16
CA TYR A 64 -10.86 4.25 -5.63
C TYR A 64 -11.39 3.33 -4.52
N LEU A 65 -10.50 2.74 -3.71
CA LEU A 65 -10.91 1.86 -2.61
C LEU A 65 -11.68 2.63 -1.53
N LEU A 66 -11.24 3.83 -1.20
CA LEU A 66 -11.90 4.67 -0.20
C LEU A 66 -13.28 5.12 -0.70
N ASP A 67 -13.40 5.57 -1.94
CA ASP A 67 -14.67 6.01 -2.52
C ASP A 67 -15.71 4.87 -2.58
N ASN A 68 -15.25 3.61 -2.67
CA ASN A 68 -16.10 2.43 -2.66
C ASN A 68 -16.38 1.86 -1.25
N GLY A 69 -16.01 2.60 -0.21
CA GLY A 69 -16.30 2.27 1.19
C GLY A 69 -15.46 1.14 1.77
N PHE A 70 -14.28 0.86 1.19
CA PHE A 70 -13.31 -0.06 1.78
C PHE A 70 -12.45 0.65 2.83
N SER A 71 -12.23 0.01 3.97
CA SER A 71 -11.11 0.35 4.84
C SER A 71 -9.83 -0.23 4.26
N VAL A 72 -8.75 0.53 4.31
CA VAL A 72 -7.50 0.17 3.62
C VAL A 72 -6.36 0.01 4.62
N VAL A 73 -5.67 -1.12 4.52
CA VAL A 73 -4.37 -1.36 5.16
C VAL A 73 -3.31 -1.19 4.08
N MET A 74 -2.61 -0.06 4.10
CA MET A 74 -1.57 0.28 3.13
C MET A 74 -0.20 -0.08 3.67
N GLU A 75 0.53 -0.91 2.93
CA GLU A 75 1.92 -1.26 3.24
C GLU A 75 2.84 -0.68 2.17
N LYS A 76 3.81 0.12 2.61
CA LYS A 76 4.84 0.70 1.76
C LYS A 76 6.18 0.70 2.49
N ILE A 77 7.23 0.29 1.79
CA ILE A 77 8.59 0.66 2.17
C ILE A 77 8.78 2.10 1.67
N PHE A 78 8.61 3.08 2.55
CA PHE A 78 8.93 4.46 2.18
C PHE A 78 10.44 4.54 1.96
N PHE A 79 10.84 4.94 0.76
CA PHE A 79 12.21 5.36 0.49
C PHE A 79 12.49 6.54 1.41
N ASP A 80 13.42 6.37 2.34
CA ASP A 80 13.89 7.46 3.20
C ASP A 80 14.85 8.31 2.37
N PRO A 81 14.54 9.60 2.10
CA PRO A 81 15.46 10.49 1.43
C PRO A 81 16.54 10.93 2.42
N ALA A 82 17.38 9.99 2.86
CA ALA A 82 18.67 10.33 3.47
C ALA A 82 19.66 10.75 2.38
#